data_AF-A0A392PQC2-F1
#
_entry.id   AF-A0A392PQC2-F1
#
_cell.length_a   1.000
_cell.length_b   1.000
_cell.length_c   1.000
_cell.angle_alpha   90.00
_cell.angle_beta   90.00
_cell.angle_gamma   90.00
#
_symmetry.space_group_name_H-M   'P 1'
#
loop_
_entity.id
_entity.type
_entity.pdbx_description
1 polymer ?
#
loop_
_entity_poly.entity_id
_entity_poly.type
_entity_poly.pdbx_seq_one_letter_code
_entity_poly.pdbx_strand_id
1 'polypeptide(L)'
;VTPHVYAVVYEPSSGTWQHADADMVSGWRGPAVVVDGILFVLDQSSGTRLTMWHKERREWIPVGKLSPLLTRPPCQLVAVGKSIYIIGKGLSTVAVDVGDIGNMGRVMVGSSIPKLVSDYNVISCKCLSI
;
A
#
# COMPACT_ATOMS: atom_id res chain seq x y z
N VAL A 1 -23.36 11.65 7.20
CA VAL A 1 -23.20 10.25 7.65
C VAL A 1 -21.76 9.87 7.42
N THR A 2 -20.97 9.67 8.48
CA THR A 2 -19.61 9.11 8.35
C THR A 2 -19.74 7.64 7.94
N PRO A 3 -19.16 7.20 6.82
CA PRO A 3 -19.21 5.80 6.44
C PRO A 3 -18.57 4.97 7.55
N HIS A 4 -19.29 3.95 8.05
CA HIS A 4 -18.74 3.00 9.00
C HIS A 4 -17.67 2.18 8.28
N VAL A 5 -16.40 2.51 8.49
CA VAL A 5 -15.30 1.71 7.97
C VAL A 5 -15.20 0.47 8.84
N TYR A 6 -15.31 -0.70 8.21
CA TYR A 6 -15.39 -1.99 8.88
C TYR A 6 -14.27 -2.88 8.35
N ALA A 7 -13.46 -3.44 9.24
CA ALA A 7 -12.53 -4.50 8.90
C ALA A 7 -12.55 -5.57 9.99
N VAL A 8 -12.21 -6.78 9.58
CA VAL A 8 -12.16 -7.96 10.45
C VAL A 8 -10.81 -8.63 10.32
N VAL A 9 -10.35 -9.20 11.42
CA VAL A 9 -9.14 -10.03 11.50
C VAL A 9 -9.60 -11.46 11.80
N TYR A 10 -9.04 -12.41 11.07
CA TYR A 10 -9.24 -13.82 11.35
C TYR A 10 -8.20 -14.29 12.37
N GLU A 11 -8.65 -14.91 13.46
CA GLU A 11 -7.81 -15.55 14.46
C GLU A 11 -7.77 -17.06 14.18
N PRO A 12 -6.67 -17.61 13.62
CA PRO A 12 -6.62 -19.01 13.22
C PRO A 12 -6.68 -19.97 14.41
N SER A 13 -6.18 -19.56 15.59
CA SER A 13 -6.15 -20.41 16.77
C SER A 13 -7.55 -20.72 17.32
N SER A 14 -8.47 -19.76 17.24
CA SER A 14 -9.88 -19.92 17.65
C SER A 14 -10.81 -20.23 16.47
N GLY A 15 -10.35 -20.05 15.23
CA GLY A 15 -11.17 -20.20 14.03
C GLY A 15 -12.26 -19.13 13.89
N THR A 16 -12.08 -17.96 14.52
CA THR A 16 -13.10 -16.91 14.56
C THR A 16 -12.66 -15.62 13.87
N TRP A 17 -13.62 -14.88 13.32
CA TRP A 17 -13.42 -13.51 12.86
C TRP A 17 -13.72 -12.54 13.99
N GLN A 18 -12.86 -11.55 14.16
CA GLN A 18 -12.97 -10.50 15.18
C GLN A 18 -12.88 -9.12 14.54
N HIS A 19 -13.40 -8.10 15.22
CA HIS A 19 -13.24 -6.73 14.74
C HIS A 19 -11.76 -6.32 14.79
N ALA A 20 -11.28 -5.73 13.70
CA ALA A 20 -9.97 -5.10 13.68
C ALA A 20 -9.94 -3.88 14.59
N ASP A 21 -8.76 -3.55 15.13
CA ASP A 21 -8.52 -2.32 15.90
C ASP A 21 -9.01 -1.09 15.13
N ALA A 22 -9.87 -0.26 15.76
CA ALA A 22 -10.48 0.90 15.10
C ALA A 22 -9.45 1.86 14.49
N ASP A 23 -8.30 2.04 15.16
CA ASP A 23 -7.19 2.88 14.70
C ASP A 23 -6.55 2.34 13.41
N MET A 24 -6.53 1.01 13.22
CA MET A 24 -6.01 0.37 12.01
C MET A 24 -6.99 0.54 10.84
N VAL A 25 -8.29 0.63 11.12
CA VAL A 25 -9.38 0.70 10.13
C VAL A 25 -9.66 2.13 9.67
N SER A 26 -8.78 3.09 9.96
CA SER A 26 -9.06 4.52 9.77
C SER A 26 -8.96 4.99 8.29
N GLY A 27 -10.05 4.85 7.54
CA GLY A 27 -10.40 5.76 6.42
C GLY A 27 -9.59 5.65 5.11
N TRP A 28 -8.59 4.78 5.03
CA TRP A 28 -7.83 4.54 3.80
C TRP A 28 -8.63 3.71 2.80
N ARG A 29 -8.39 3.93 1.50
CA ARG A 29 -9.00 3.15 0.41
C ARG A 29 -7.97 2.79 -0.64
N GLY A 30 -7.62 1.52 -0.75
CA GLY A 30 -6.69 1.05 -1.78
C GLY A 30 -6.05 -0.29 -1.45
N PRO A 31 -5.09 -0.73 -2.27
CA PRO A 31 -4.38 -1.99 -2.04
C PRO A 31 -3.41 -1.88 -0.86
N ALA A 32 -3.08 -3.03 -0.27
CA ALA A 32 -2.19 -3.15 0.87
C ALA A 32 -1.18 -4.30 0.67
N VAL A 33 -0.04 -4.22 1.34
CA VAL A 33 0.95 -5.31 1.42
C VAL A 33 1.65 -5.30 2.77
N VAL A 34 2.26 -6.41 3.14
CA VAL A 34 3.12 -6.50 4.32
C VAL A 34 4.57 -6.69 3.86
N VAL A 35 5.49 -5.88 4.38
CA VAL A 35 6.94 -6.03 4.19
C VAL A 35 7.61 -6.01 5.56
N ASP A 36 8.42 -7.01 5.86
CA ASP A 36 9.11 -7.17 7.16
C ASP A 36 8.20 -6.98 8.38
N GLY A 37 6.96 -7.49 8.30
CA GLY A 37 5.96 -7.40 9.38
C GLY A 37 5.25 -6.04 9.49
N ILE A 38 5.56 -5.08 8.62
CA ILE A 38 4.93 -3.76 8.57
C ILE A 38 3.85 -3.76 7.49
N LEU A 39 2.63 -3.37 7.86
CA LEU A 39 1.53 -3.20 6.93
C LEU A 39 1.64 -1.84 6.21
N PHE A 40 1.73 -1.87 4.89
CA PHE A 40 1.70 -0.72 4.02
C PHE A 40 0.39 -0.65 3.26
N VAL A 41 -0.15 0.55 3.13
CA VAL A 41 -1.36 0.82 2.36
C VAL A 41 -1.08 1.92 1.35
N LEU A 42 -1.56 1.73 0.13
CA LEU A 42 -1.59 2.78 -0.88
C LEU A 42 -2.98 3.41 -0.86
N ASP A 43 -3.17 4.43 -0.04
CA ASP A 43 -4.43 5.18 0.00
C ASP A 43 -4.60 5.97 -1.30
N GLN A 44 -5.73 5.74 -1.98
CA GLN A 44 -6.12 6.34 -3.26
C GLN A 44 -7.26 7.36 -3.12
N SER A 45 -7.74 7.61 -1.89
CA SER A 45 -8.88 8.49 -1.63
C SER A 45 -8.62 9.96 -1.98
N SER A 46 -7.38 10.43 -1.77
CA SER A 46 -6.95 11.84 -1.95
C SER A 46 -5.62 11.94 -2.72
N GLY A 47 -5.54 11.20 -3.82
CA GLY A 47 -4.31 10.93 -4.58
C GLY A 47 -3.64 9.63 -4.11
N THR A 48 -2.45 9.33 -4.62
CA THR A 48 -1.76 8.05 -4.38
C THR A 48 -0.71 8.19 -3.28
N ARG A 49 -1.08 7.90 -2.03
CA ARG A 49 -0.21 8.05 -0.85
C ARG A 49 0.15 6.69 -0.27
N LEU A 50 1.44 6.42 -0.11
CA LEU A 50 1.91 5.26 0.65
C LEU A 50 1.98 5.64 2.14
N THR A 51 1.30 4.86 2.97
CA THR A 51 1.31 4.96 4.43
C THR A 51 1.74 3.61 5.02
N MET A 52 2.30 3.64 6.22
CA MET A 52 2.65 2.43 6.96
C MET A 52 2.00 2.44 8.34
N TRP A 53 1.58 1.28 8.80
CA TRP A 53 1.04 1.09 10.13
C TRP A 53 2.15 0.99 11.16
N HIS A 54 2.17 1.90 12.13
CA HIS A 54 3.12 1.87 13.24
C HIS A 54 2.44 1.31 14.50
N LYS A 55 2.58 -0.01 14.68
CA LYS A 55 1.86 -0.77 15.72
C LYS A 55 1.96 -0.17 17.13
N GLU A 56 3.15 0.18 17.59
CA GLU A 56 3.37 0.68 18.96
C GLU A 56 2.72 2.04 19.24
N ARG A 57 2.55 2.85 18.20
CA ARG A 57 1.94 4.18 18.31
C ARG A 57 0.47 4.19 17.87
N ARG A 58 -0.02 3.03 17.38
CA ARG A 58 -1.36 2.85 16.82
C ARG A 58 -1.71 3.94 15.80
N GLU A 59 -0.76 4.28 14.93
CA GLU A 59 -0.92 5.37 13.96
C GLU A 59 -0.49 4.95 12.55
N TRP A 60 -1.17 5.52 11.56
CA TRP A 60 -0.74 5.48 10.16
C TRP A 60 0.25 6.60 9.89
N ILE A 61 1.49 6.25 9.55
CA ILE A 61 2.50 7.27 9.27
C ILE A 61 2.74 7.39 7.75
N PRO A 62 2.60 8.60 7.17
CA PRO A 62 2.87 8.82 5.75
C PRO A 62 4.32 8.48 5.38
N VAL A 63 4.51 7.64 4.38
CA VAL A 63 5.82 7.35 3.79
C VAL A 63 6.11 8.37 2.68
N GLY A 64 5.14 8.59 1.80
CA GLY A 64 5.24 9.58 0.73
C GLY A 64 4.00 9.60 -0.16
N LYS A 65 3.94 10.61 -1.03
CA LYS A 65 2.87 10.76 -2.02
C LYS A 65 3.46 10.65 -3.41
N LEU A 66 2.92 9.75 -4.22
CA LEU A 66 3.33 9.61 -5.60
C LEU A 66 2.76 10.72 -6.47
N SER A 67 3.57 11.18 -7.42
CA SER A 67 3.10 12.09 -8.45
C SER A 67 2.11 11.38 -9.38
N PRO A 68 0.95 11.99 -9.69
CA PRO A 68 0.02 11.47 -10.69
C PRO A 68 0.63 11.32 -12.09
N LEU A 69 1.79 11.96 -12.35
CA LEU A 69 2.54 11.83 -13.59
C LEU A 69 3.26 10.48 -13.70
N LEU A 70 3.63 9.88 -12.56
CA LEU A 70 4.31 8.59 -12.50
C LEU A 70 3.30 7.44 -12.58
N THR A 71 2.20 7.53 -11.84
CA THR A 71 1.16 6.50 -11.80
C THR A 71 -0.19 7.10 -11.37
N ARG A 72 -1.29 6.43 -11.72
CA ARG A 72 -2.65 6.87 -11.37
C ARG A 72 -3.58 5.69 -11.05
N PRO A 73 -4.59 5.88 -10.18
CA PRO A 73 -5.59 4.86 -9.86
C PRO A 73 -6.38 4.33 -11.08
N PRO A 74 -6.93 3.10 -11.01
CA PRO A 74 -6.71 2.13 -9.94
C PRO A 74 -5.28 1.59 -9.98
N CYS A 75 -4.64 1.47 -8.82
CA CYS A 75 -3.32 0.84 -8.74
C CYS A 75 -3.45 -0.50 -8.01
N GLN A 76 -2.57 -1.42 -8.39
CA GLN A 76 -2.27 -2.63 -7.64
C GLN A 76 -0.91 -2.49 -6.96
N LEU A 77 -0.66 -3.33 -5.98
CA LEU A 77 0.54 -3.28 -5.17
C LEU A 77 1.06 -4.70 -4.93
N VAL A 78 2.38 -4.86 -5.02
CA VAL A 78 3.06 -6.13 -4.73
C VAL A 78 4.40 -5.87 -4.07
N ALA A 79 4.81 -6.71 -3.14
CA ALA A 79 6.12 -6.66 -2.52
C ALA A 79 7.05 -7.75 -3.08
N VAL A 80 8.31 -7.40 -3.28
CA VAL A 80 9.40 -8.33 -3.62
C VAL A 80 10.61 -7.93 -2.76
N GLY A 81 10.99 -8.81 -1.82
CA GLY A 81 12.00 -8.48 -0.81
C GLY A 81 11.57 -7.23 -0.02
N LYS A 82 12.47 -6.23 0.05
CA LYS A 82 12.25 -4.95 0.73
C LYS A 82 11.72 -3.84 -0.18
N SER A 83 11.24 -4.20 -1.38
CA SER A 83 10.73 -3.24 -2.35
C SER A 83 9.24 -3.45 -2.60
N ILE A 84 8.52 -2.35 -2.69
CA ILE A 84 7.10 -2.30 -3.07
C ILE A 84 7.00 -1.82 -4.51
N TYR A 85 6.28 -2.55 -5.33
CA TYR A 85 5.96 -2.19 -6.71
C TYR A 85 4.50 -1.77 -6.78
N ILE A 86 4.28 -0.58 -7.32
CA ILE A 86 2.98 0.05 -7.48
C ILE A 86 2.70 0.13 -8.96
N ILE A 87 1.67 -0.59 -9.42
CA ILE A 87 1.33 -0.70 -10.83
C ILE A 87 -0.01 -0.03 -11.04
N GLY A 88 -0.02 1.12 -11.72
CA GLY A 88 -1.23 1.84 -12.07
C GLY A 88 -1.65 1.65 -13.52
N LYS A 89 -2.55 2.52 -13.97
CA LYS A 89 -3.05 2.50 -15.35
C LYS A 89 -1.92 2.57 -16.39
N GLY A 90 -2.15 1.91 -17.53
CA GLY A 90 -1.19 1.82 -18.62
C GLY A 90 0.09 1.08 -18.25
N LEU A 91 0.04 0.22 -17.24
CA LEU A 91 1.18 -0.52 -16.66
C LEU A 91 2.29 0.37 -16.10
N SER A 92 1.97 1.63 -15.80
CA SER A 92 2.89 2.55 -15.13
C SER A 92 3.31 1.96 -13.79
N THR A 93 4.60 1.68 -13.66
CA THR A 93 5.14 0.97 -12.50
C THR A 93 6.08 1.89 -11.73
N VAL A 94 5.86 2.04 -10.44
CA VAL A 94 6.77 2.72 -9.51
C VAL A 94 7.30 1.69 -8.52
N ALA A 95 8.61 1.53 -8.45
CA ALA A 95 9.26 0.74 -7.41
C ALA A 95 9.66 1.66 -6.26
N VAL A 96 9.41 1.25 -5.02
CA VAL A 96 9.76 1.99 -3.80
C VAL A 96 10.55 1.06 -2.88
N ASP A 97 11.77 1.45 -2.53
CA ASP A 97 12.51 0.77 -1.48
C ASP A 97 11.98 1.18 -0.09
N VAL A 98 11.66 0.20 0.75
CA VAL A 98 11.16 0.41 2.10
C VAL A 98 12.11 -0.10 3.19
N GLY A 99 13.31 -0.58 2.83
CA GLY A 99 14.24 -1.20 3.77
C GLY A 99 14.76 -0.30 4.88
N ASP A 100 14.93 1.00 4.60
CA ASP A 100 15.53 1.96 5.54
C ASP A 100 14.52 2.90 6.22
N ILE A 101 13.22 2.72 5.96
CA ILE A 101 12.15 3.62 6.44
C ILE A 101 12.10 3.68 7.98
N GLY A 102 12.61 2.67 8.66
CA GLY A 102 12.71 2.64 10.12
C GLY A 102 13.79 3.55 10.72
N ASN A 103 14.79 4.03 9.95
CA ASN A 103 16.06 4.47 10.54
C ASN A 103 16.37 5.98 10.49
N MET A 104 16.01 6.75 9.46
CA MET A 104 16.18 8.22 9.46
C MET A 104 15.63 8.83 8.17
N GLY A 105 14.82 9.89 8.26
CA GLY A 105 14.42 10.73 7.12
C GLY A 105 13.67 9.97 6.02
N ARG A 106 12.33 10.07 6.00
CA ARG A 106 11.46 9.36 5.06
C ARG A 106 11.64 9.85 3.62
N VAL A 107 12.72 9.43 2.98
CA VAL A 107 12.96 9.63 1.55
C VAL A 107 12.46 8.39 0.85
N MET A 108 11.43 8.55 0.04
CA MET A 108 10.99 7.52 -0.87
C MET A 108 11.94 7.52 -2.06
N VAL A 109 12.80 6.52 -2.16
CA VAL A 109 13.62 6.29 -3.36
C VAL A 109 12.86 5.34 -4.27
N GLY A 110 12.68 5.75 -5.51
CA GLY A 110 11.97 4.94 -6.48
C GLY A 110 12.36 5.20 -7.92
N SER A 111 12.16 4.20 -8.74
CA SER A 111 12.28 4.27 -10.19
C SER A 111 10.91 4.05 -10.82
N SER A 112 10.72 4.54 -12.04
CA SER A 112 9.45 4.39 -12.75
C SER A 112 9.63 3.88 -14.16
N ILE A 113 8.78 2.96 -14.57
CA ILE A 113 8.61 2.57 -15.98
C ILE A 113 7.42 3.37 -16.53
N PRO A 114 7.63 4.18 -17.59
CA PRO A 114 6.57 5.00 -18.17
C PRO A 114 5.37 4.18 -18.63
N LYS A 115 4.19 4.80 -18.63
CA LYS A 115 2.96 4.19 -19.14
C LYS A 115 3.08 3.81 -20.62
N LEU A 116 2.44 2.70 -21.00
CA LEU A 116 2.12 2.40 -22.38
C LEU A 116 1.09 3.39 -22.93
N VAL A 117 1.00 3.50 -24.25
CA VAL A 117 0.03 4.36 -24.95
C VAL A 117 -1.41 3.95 -24.64
N SER A 118 -1.65 2.65 -24.43
CA SER A 118 -2.96 2.08 -24.14
C SER A 118 -3.33 2.19 -22.65
N ASP A 119 -4.59 2.56 -22.36
CA ASP A 119 -5.11 2.73 -20.99
C ASP A 119 -5.55 1.39 -20.37
N TYR A 120 -4.59 0.48 -20.16
CA TYR A 120 -4.87 -0.80 -19.49
C TYR A 120 -5.13 -0.59 -17.99
N ASN A 121 -6.18 -1.23 -17.47
CA ASN A 121 -6.40 -1.37 -16.03
C ASN A 121 -5.73 -2.65 -15.54
N VAL A 122 -5.05 -2.57 -14.40
CA VAL A 122 -4.45 -3.74 -13.76
C VAL A 122 -5.45 -4.35 -12.78
N ILE A 123 -5.82 -5.59 -13.04
CA ILE A 123 -6.81 -6.33 -12.25
C ILE A 123 -6.16 -6.94 -11.01
N SER A 124 -4.96 -7.49 -11.14
CA SER A 124 -4.23 -8.13 -10.05
C SER A 124 -2.73 -8.16 -10.35
N CYS A 125 -1.93 -8.15 -9.28
CA CYS A 125 -0.50 -8.43 -9.32
C CYS A 125 -0.21 -9.57 -8.36
N LYS A 126 0.54 -10.57 -8.82
CA LYS A 126 0.96 -11.71 -8.00
C LYS A 126 2.47 -11.76 -7.96
N CYS A 127 3.05 -11.76 -6.77
CA CYS A 127 4.45 -12.09 -6.59
C CYS A 127 4.61 -13.60 -6.81
N LEU A 128 5.48 -13.99 -7.75
CA LEU A 128 5.84 -15.39 -8.00
C LEU A 128 7.16 -15.78 -7.33
N SER A 129 7.73 -14.88 -6.50
CA SER A 129 8.99 -15.15 -5.81
C SER A 129 8.85 -16.37 -4.91
N ILE A 130 9.77 -17.30 -5.13
CA ILE A 130 10.09 -18.47 -4.31
C ILE A 130 11.06 -18.02 -3.22
#